data_AF-A0AAQ3KRX7-F1
#
_entry.id   AF-A0AAQ3KRX7-F1
#
_cell.length_a   1.000
_cell.length_b   1.000
_cell.length_c   1.000
_cell.angle_alpha   90.00
_cell.angle_beta   90.00
_cell.angle_gamma   90.00
#
_symmetry.space_group_name_H-M   'P 1'
#
loop_
_entity.id
_entity.type
_entity.pdbx_description
1 polymer ?
#
loop_
_entity_poly.entity_id
_entity_poly.type
_entity_poly.pdbx_seq_one_letter_code
_entity_poly.pdbx_strand_id
1 'polypeptide(L)'
;MNDGWGLATNGKVLFASDGSSTLYHLDPQTLKVIRRLTVRYNDLEVPYLNELEYVNDEVWANVWQTDCIARIAHKDGRVLSWILLHELRQGLLKSGYTGIDVLNGIAWDEEENRLFVTGKLWPKLYQVNLRLVTGKLKGRIDDLCHIKA
;
A
#
# COMPACT_ATOMS: atom_id res chain seq x y z
N MET A 1 -17.54 3.05 -6.22
CA MET A 1 -16.38 2.31 -6.71
C MET A 1 -16.42 2.41 -8.20
N ASN A 2 -15.44 3.10 -8.78
CA ASN A 2 -15.41 3.39 -10.22
C ASN A 2 -14.69 2.29 -11.00
N ASP A 3 -13.75 1.59 -10.35
CA ASP A 3 -12.93 0.50 -10.89
C ASP A 3 -12.53 -0.48 -9.76
N GLY A 4 -11.85 -1.59 -10.05
CA GLY A 4 -11.37 -2.55 -9.04
C GLY A 4 -9.86 -2.70 -9.10
N TRP A 5 -9.14 -2.19 -8.10
CA TRP A 5 -7.67 -2.16 -8.09
C TRP A 5 -7.05 -3.16 -7.12
N GLY A 6 -7.27 -3.00 -5.81
CA GLY A 6 -6.77 -3.89 -4.77
C GLY A 6 -7.88 -4.44 -3.88
N LEU A 7 -7.65 -5.61 -3.31
CA LEU A 7 -8.56 -6.28 -2.37
C LEU A 7 -7.76 -6.88 -1.21
N ALA A 8 -8.24 -6.67 0.02
CA ALA A 8 -7.73 -7.33 1.22
C ALA A 8 -8.89 -7.78 2.11
N THR A 9 -8.60 -8.55 3.15
CA THR A 9 -9.64 -8.99 4.11
C THR A 9 -9.08 -9.17 5.51
N ASN A 10 -9.88 -8.85 6.51
CA ASN A 10 -9.62 -9.24 7.90
C ASN A 10 -10.39 -10.51 8.31
N GLY A 11 -10.88 -11.27 7.32
CA GLY A 11 -11.74 -12.45 7.52
C GLY A 11 -13.22 -12.13 7.80
N LYS A 12 -13.58 -10.86 8.01
CA LYS A 12 -14.98 -10.44 8.30
C LYS A 12 -15.57 -9.54 7.22
N VAL A 13 -14.76 -8.63 6.67
CA VAL A 13 -15.13 -7.72 5.58
C VAL A 13 -14.05 -7.73 4.52
N LEU A 14 -14.42 -7.41 3.28
CA LEU A 14 -13.46 -7.13 2.23
C LEU A 14 -13.13 -5.64 2.24
N PHE A 15 -11.85 -5.32 2.13
CA PHE A 15 -11.37 -3.98 1.85
C PHE A 15 -11.09 -3.87 0.36
N ALA A 16 -11.50 -2.79 -0.28
CA ALA A 16 -11.27 -2.56 -1.70
C ALA A 16 -10.75 -1.15 -1.99
N SER A 17 -9.95 -1.02 -3.04
CA SER A 17 -9.50 0.25 -3.62
C SER A 17 -9.88 0.33 -5.10
N ASP A 18 -9.98 1.55 -5.63
CA ASP A 18 -10.31 1.82 -7.03
C ASP A 18 -9.40 2.87 -7.68
N GLY A 19 -8.21 3.09 -7.11
CA GLY A 19 -7.28 4.14 -7.54
C GLY A 19 -7.65 5.54 -7.05
N SER A 20 -8.82 5.76 -6.43
CA SER A 20 -9.11 7.00 -5.70
C SER A 20 -8.47 7.00 -4.30
N SER A 21 -8.78 8.01 -3.49
CA SER A 21 -8.46 8.08 -2.07
C SER A 21 -9.44 7.28 -1.19
N THR A 22 -10.42 6.58 -1.77
CA THR A 22 -11.44 5.87 -0.98
C THR A 22 -11.02 4.43 -0.69
N LEU A 23 -10.95 4.08 0.59
CA LEU A 23 -10.96 2.71 1.07
C LEU A 23 -12.42 2.26 1.28
N TYR A 24 -12.83 1.26 0.53
CA TYR A 24 -14.17 0.68 0.61
C TYR A 24 -14.17 -0.52 1.55
N HIS A 25 -15.22 -0.66 2.38
CA HIS A 25 -15.52 -1.91 3.04
C HIS A 25 -16.71 -2.53 2.33
N LEU A 26 -16.58 -3.78 1.93
CA LEU A 26 -17.63 -4.56 1.28
C LEU A 26 -18.09 -5.69 2.20
N ASP A 27 -19.39 -5.96 2.15
CA ASP A 27 -19.94 -7.19 2.70
C ASP A 27 -19.46 -8.39 1.85
N PRO A 28 -18.86 -9.43 2.44
CA PRO A 28 -18.23 -10.51 1.67
C PRO A 28 -19.23 -11.43 0.97
N GLN A 29 -20.51 -11.45 1.38
CA GLN A 29 -21.52 -12.32 0.79
C GLN A 29 -22.21 -11.63 -0.40
N THR A 30 -22.46 -10.33 -0.28
CA THR A 30 -23.22 -9.54 -1.25
C THR A 30 -22.34 -8.67 -2.13
N LEU A 31 -21.07 -8.47 -1.77
CA LEU A 31 -20.11 -7.55 -2.38
C LEU A 31 -20.57 -6.09 -2.40
N LYS A 32 -21.63 -5.75 -1.66
CA LYS A 32 -22.13 -4.39 -1.56
C LYS A 32 -21.22 -3.57 -0.67
N VAL A 33 -20.99 -2.32 -1.08
CA VAL A 33 -20.29 -1.34 -0.24
C VAL A 33 -21.11 -1.07 1.01
N ILE A 34 -20.55 -1.39 2.18
CA ILE A 34 -21.14 -1.12 3.49
C ILE A 34 -20.52 0.10 4.17
N ARG A 35 -19.29 0.48 3.79
CA ARG A 35 -18.62 1.69 4.29
C ARG A 35 -17.66 2.25 3.25
N ARG A 36 -17.47 3.57 3.29
CA ARG A 36 -16.47 4.31 2.52
C ARG A 36 -15.67 5.18 3.46
N LEU A 37 -14.35 5.14 3.35
CA LEU A 37 -13.43 5.97 4.12
C LEU A 37 -12.49 6.69 3.17
N THR A 38 -12.39 8.01 3.29
CA THR A 38 -11.36 8.76 2.59
C THR A 38 -10.05 8.60 3.34
N VAL A 39 -9.04 8.06 2.67
CA VAL A 39 -7.70 7.86 3.22
C VAL A 39 -6.96 9.18 3.24
N ARG A 40 -6.47 9.57 4.42
CA ARG A 40 -5.78 10.84 4.61
C ARG A 40 -4.46 10.70 5.35
N TYR A 41 -3.46 11.44 4.90
CA TYR A 41 -2.24 11.70 5.63
C TYR A 41 -2.22 13.18 6.03
N ASN A 42 -2.29 13.46 7.34
CA ASN A 42 -2.70 14.77 7.85
C ASN A 42 -4.05 15.17 7.23
N ASP A 43 -4.18 16.39 6.70
CA ASP A 43 -5.41 16.87 6.06
C ASP A 43 -5.49 16.54 4.56
N LEU A 44 -4.45 15.92 3.99
CA LEU A 44 -4.36 15.62 2.56
C LEU A 44 -4.88 14.23 2.25
N GLU A 45 -5.65 14.12 1.17
CA GLU A 45 -6.08 12.82 0.66
C GLU A 45 -4.90 12.07 0.03
N VAL A 46 -4.92 10.74 0.16
CA VAL A 46 -3.93 9.87 -0.48
C VAL A 46 -4.59 9.20 -1.68
N PRO A 47 -4.40 9.71 -2.91
CA PRO A 47 -4.94 9.09 -4.11
C PRO A 47 -4.15 7.84 -4.50
N TYR A 48 -4.60 7.17 -5.56
CA TYR A 48 -3.87 6.08 -6.22
C TYR A 48 -3.60 4.87 -5.33
N LEU A 49 -4.51 4.61 -4.37
CA LEU A 49 -4.52 3.36 -3.61
C LEU A 49 -4.69 2.21 -4.60
N ASN A 50 -3.69 1.34 -4.65
CA ASN A 50 -3.64 0.21 -5.57
C ASN A 50 -3.77 -1.07 -4.78
N GLU A 51 -2.78 -1.97 -4.85
CA GLU A 51 -2.84 -3.20 -4.06
C GLU A 51 -2.98 -2.93 -2.56
N LEU A 52 -3.78 -3.76 -1.89
CA LEU A 52 -4.06 -3.77 -0.46
C LEU A 52 -3.55 -5.05 0.19
N GLU A 53 -3.16 -4.98 1.46
CA GLU A 53 -3.02 -6.17 2.31
C GLU A 53 -3.45 -5.85 3.73
N TYR A 54 -4.09 -6.80 4.43
CA TYR A 54 -4.46 -6.62 5.83
C TYR A 54 -3.35 -7.18 6.74
N VAL A 55 -2.77 -6.31 7.56
CA VAL A 55 -1.62 -6.64 8.41
C VAL A 55 -1.87 -6.09 9.81
N ASN A 56 -2.02 -6.97 10.81
CA ASN A 56 -2.09 -6.59 12.23
C ASN A 56 -3.07 -5.43 12.56
N ASP A 57 -4.35 -5.55 12.18
CA ASP A 57 -5.40 -4.51 12.36
C ASP A 57 -5.22 -3.23 11.53
N GLU A 58 -4.38 -3.27 10.50
CA GLU A 58 -4.17 -2.19 9.54
C GLU A 58 -4.45 -2.69 8.11
N VAL A 59 -4.84 -1.78 7.23
CA VAL A 59 -4.84 -2.03 5.78
C VAL A 59 -3.65 -1.31 5.19
N TRP A 60 -2.76 -2.05 4.56
CA TRP A 60 -1.60 -1.51 3.87
C TRP A 60 -1.92 -1.34 2.41
N ALA A 61 -1.52 -0.23 1.81
CA ALA A 61 -1.83 0.06 0.41
C ALA A 61 -0.58 0.50 -0.34
N ASN A 62 -0.28 -0.13 -1.48
CA ASN A 62 0.61 0.47 -2.46
C ASN A 62 -0.01 1.78 -2.97
N VAL A 63 0.81 2.81 -3.11
CA VAL A 63 0.42 4.05 -3.80
C VAL A 63 1.01 4.02 -5.20
N TRP A 64 0.14 3.89 -6.22
CA TRP A 64 0.57 3.67 -7.60
C TRP A 64 1.49 4.79 -8.11
N GLN A 65 2.47 4.39 -8.94
CA GLN A 65 3.58 5.22 -9.43
C GLN A 65 4.56 5.74 -8.38
N THR A 66 4.47 5.28 -7.13
CA THR A 66 5.46 5.55 -6.08
C THR A 66 6.10 4.25 -5.60
N ASP A 67 7.20 4.37 -4.85
CA ASP A 67 7.77 3.24 -4.10
C ASP A 67 7.34 3.29 -2.61
N CYS A 68 6.13 3.80 -2.34
CA CYS A 68 5.56 3.93 -1.00
C CYS A 68 4.43 2.92 -0.74
N ILE A 69 4.32 2.50 0.52
CA ILE A 69 3.14 1.81 1.06
C ILE A 69 2.59 2.64 2.22
N ALA A 70 1.30 2.96 2.17
CA ALA A 70 0.58 3.60 3.26
C ALA A 70 0.07 2.54 4.24
N ARG A 71 0.33 2.73 5.55
CA ARG A 71 -0.27 1.92 6.62
C ARG A 71 -1.51 2.62 7.13
N ILE A 72 -2.70 2.08 6.87
CA ILE A 72 -3.98 2.78 7.05
C ILE A 72 -4.77 2.16 8.20
N ALA A 73 -5.26 2.99 9.11
CA ALA A 73 -6.25 2.57 10.08
C ALA A 73 -7.61 2.39 9.38
N HIS A 74 -8.07 1.15 9.23
CA HIS A 74 -9.37 0.85 8.58
C HIS A 74 -10.59 1.35 9.36
N LYS A 75 -10.39 1.84 10.59
CA LYS A 75 -11.48 2.36 11.43
C LYS A 75 -11.89 3.78 11.03
N ASP A 76 -10.95 4.60 10.54
CA ASP A 76 -11.18 6.03 10.26
C ASP A 76 -10.51 6.53 8.96
N GLY A 77 -9.67 5.73 8.30
CA GLY A 77 -8.98 6.09 7.05
C GLY A 77 -7.69 6.87 7.26
N ARG A 78 -7.25 7.11 8.50
CA ARG A 78 -6.01 7.83 8.75
C ARG A 78 -4.79 6.97 8.41
N VAL A 79 -3.83 7.55 7.69
CA VAL A 79 -2.51 6.94 7.51
C VAL A 79 -1.73 7.03 8.81
N LEU A 80 -1.39 5.87 9.37
CA LEU A 80 -0.62 5.70 10.61
C LEU A 80 0.87 5.94 10.40
N SER A 81 1.41 5.40 9.30
CA SER A 81 2.81 5.59 8.91
C SER A 81 3.04 5.20 7.45
N TRP A 82 4.23 5.51 6.94
CA TRP A 82 4.66 5.20 5.58
C TRP A 82 5.81 4.21 5.58
N ILE A 83 5.78 3.27 4.65
CA ILE A 83 6.90 2.39 4.33
C ILE A 83 7.49 2.84 3.00
N LEU A 84 8.81 3.04 2.96
CA LEU A 84 9.53 3.50 1.77
C LEU A 84 10.40 2.35 1.25
N LEU A 85 10.16 1.92 0.01
CA LEU A 85 10.79 0.74 -0.60
C LEU A 85 11.58 1.04 -1.88
N HIS A 86 11.88 2.32 -2.13
CA HIS A 86 12.61 2.78 -3.33
C HIS A 86 13.93 2.04 -3.56
N GLU A 87 14.62 1.62 -2.50
CA GLU A 87 15.89 0.89 -2.61
C GLU A 87 15.74 -0.47 -3.33
N LEU A 88 14.58 -1.13 -3.23
CA LEU A 88 14.33 -2.41 -3.91
C LEU A 88 14.31 -2.24 -5.42
N ARG A 89 13.51 -1.28 -5.92
CA ARG A 89 13.40 -0.97 -7.34
C ARG A 89 14.71 -0.43 -7.89
N GLN A 90 15.37 0.48 -7.16
CA GLN A 90 16.70 0.99 -7.52
C GLN A 90 17.75 -0.14 -7.61
N GLY A 91 17.70 -1.11 -6.71
CA GLY A 91 18.58 -2.29 -6.74
C GLY A 91 18.37 -3.15 -7.98
N LEU A 92 17.12 -3.37 -8.39
CA LEU A 92 16.79 -4.07 -9.63
C LEU A 92 17.31 -3.32 -10.87
N LEU A 93 17.07 -2.01 -10.95
CA LEU A 93 17.55 -1.18 -12.06
C LEU A 93 19.09 -1.19 -12.16
N LYS A 94 19.78 -1.05 -11.03
CA LYS A 94 21.26 -1.13 -10.96
C LYS A 94 21.80 -2.50 -11.36
N SER A 95 21.01 -3.55 -11.20
CA SER A 95 21.34 -4.91 -11.61
C SER A 95 21.04 -5.20 -13.09
N GLY A 96 20.63 -4.18 -13.87
CA GLY A 96 20.39 -4.28 -15.31
C GLY A 96 18.97 -4.67 -15.71
N TYR A 97 18.04 -4.80 -14.76
CA TYR A 97 16.65 -5.10 -15.07
C TYR A 97 15.89 -3.82 -15.46
N THR A 98 15.96 -3.44 -16.74
CA THR A 98 15.36 -2.19 -17.25
C THR A 98 13.92 -2.34 -17.75
N GLY A 99 13.44 -3.57 -17.97
CA GLY A 99 12.06 -3.87 -18.39
C GLY A 99 11.06 -4.03 -17.24
N ILE A 100 11.40 -3.56 -16.03
CA ILE A 100 10.54 -3.63 -14.86
C ILE A 100 9.59 -2.42 -14.80
N ASP A 101 8.42 -2.61 -14.21
CA ASP A 101 7.46 -1.54 -13.98
C ASP A 101 7.45 -1.16 -12.49
N VAL A 102 6.32 -0.75 -11.93
CA VAL A 102 6.20 -0.18 -10.58
C VAL A 102 6.14 -1.24 -9.47
N LEU A 103 6.45 -0.81 -8.24
CA LEU A 103 6.12 -1.55 -7.02
C LEU A 103 4.61 -1.79 -6.96
N ASN A 104 4.20 -3.04 -6.76
CA ASN A 104 2.79 -3.45 -6.60
C ASN A 104 2.74 -4.93 -6.19
N GLY A 105 2.06 -5.23 -5.08
CA GLY A 105 2.00 -6.58 -4.52
C GLY A 105 2.56 -6.59 -3.11
N ILE A 106 1.70 -6.88 -2.14
CA ILE A 106 2.01 -7.02 -0.72
C ILE A 106 1.35 -8.31 -0.26
N ALA A 107 2.06 -9.13 0.50
CA ALA A 107 1.47 -10.31 1.13
C ALA A 107 2.01 -10.47 2.55
N TRP A 108 1.11 -10.84 3.46
CA TRP A 108 1.40 -11.05 4.86
C TRP A 108 1.16 -12.49 5.26
N ASP A 109 2.20 -13.09 5.84
CA ASP A 109 2.13 -14.36 6.53
C ASP A 109 2.03 -14.11 8.02
N GLU A 110 0.83 -14.26 8.58
CA GLU A 110 0.56 -14.06 10.00
C GLU A 110 1.18 -15.16 10.87
N GLU A 111 1.30 -16.39 10.37
CA GLU A 111 1.80 -17.53 11.15
C GLU A 111 3.29 -17.38 11.45
N GLU A 112 4.08 -17.00 10.44
CA GLU A 112 5.53 -16.84 10.55
C GLU A 112 5.97 -15.37 10.66
N ASN A 113 5.01 -14.43 10.70
CA ASN A 113 5.24 -12.99 10.79
C ASN A 113 6.17 -12.48 9.67
N ARG A 114 5.89 -12.88 8.41
CA ARG A 114 6.70 -12.55 7.23
C ARG A 114 5.96 -11.63 6.28
N LEU A 115 6.63 -10.55 5.89
CA LEU A 115 6.13 -9.61 4.90
C LEU A 115 6.81 -9.83 3.57
N PHE A 116 6.03 -9.98 2.51
CA PHE A 116 6.49 -10.12 1.14
C PHE A 116 6.05 -8.95 0.28
N VAL A 117 6.95 -8.47 -0.57
CA VAL A 117 6.66 -7.41 -1.54
C VAL A 117 7.28 -7.72 -2.90
N THR A 118 6.63 -7.25 -3.96
CA THR A 118 7.12 -7.37 -5.34
C THR A 118 6.64 -6.19 -6.19
N GLY A 119 6.84 -6.27 -7.50
CA GLY A 119 6.32 -5.30 -8.45
C GLY A 119 5.95 -5.90 -9.79
N LYS A 120 5.29 -5.07 -10.60
CA LYS A 120 4.88 -5.43 -11.95
C LYS A 120 6.13 -5.69 -12.80
N LEU A 121 6.21 -6.89 -13.39
CA LEU A 121 7.36 -7.35 -14.18
C LEU A 121 8.69 -7.42 -13.40
N TRP A 122 8.66 -7.41 -12.05
CA TRP A 122 9.88 -7.57 -11.28
C TRP A 122 10.37 -9.02 -11.36
N PRO A 123 11.69 -9.26 -11.53
CA PRO A 123 12.25 -10.60 -11.60
C PRO A 123 12.43 -11.25 -10.20
N LYS A 124 12.03 -10.55 -9.13
CA LYS A 124 12.23 -10.96 -7.74
C LYS A 124 11.03 -10.61 -6.89
N LEU A 125 10.71 -11.51 -5.96
CA LEU A 125 9.87 -11.27 -4.80
C LEU A 125 10.79 -11.18 -3.57
N TYR A 126 10.53 -10.22 -2.69
CA TYR A 126 11.35 -9.97 -1.50
C TYR A 126 10.56 -10.31 -0.25
N GLN A 127 11.15 -11.08 0.66
CA GLN A 127 10.78 -11.02 2.08
C GLN A 127 11.51 -9.82 2.69
N VAL A 128 10.80 -8.94 3.40
CA VAL A 128 11.37 -7.72 3.98
C VAL A 128 11.07 -7.61 5.47
N ASN A 129 12.01 -7.00 6.20
CA ASN A 129 11.83 -6.63 7.60
C ASN A 129 11.81 -5.11 7.71
N LEU A 130 10.80 -4.56 8.38
CA LEU A 130 10.67 -3.13 8.55
C LEU A 130 11.55 -2.63 9.70
N ARG A 131 12.18 -1.48 9.49
CA ARG A 131 12.90 -0.75 10.53
C ARG A 131 12.42 0.69 10.56
N LEU A 132 12.33 1.25 11.77
CA LEU A 132 12.06 2.68 11.91
C LEU A 132 13.23 3.48 11.35
N VAL A 133 12.91 4.55 10.62
CA VAL A 133 13.91 5.50 10.16
C VAL A 133 14.31 6.36 11.37
N THR A 134 15.55 6.22 11.83
CA THR A 134 16.10 6.94 12.99
C THR A 134 16.91 8.18 12.61
N GLY A 135 17.17 8.39 11.32
CA GLY A 135 17.93 9.53 10.78
C GLY A 135 17.07 10.52 9.99
N LYS A 136 17.70 11.57 9.46
CA LYS A 136 17.03 12.50 8.53
C LYS A 136 16.65 11.77 7.25
N LEU A 137 15.35 11.75 6.94
CA LEU A 137 14.86 11.31 5.65
C LEU A 137 15.32 12.27 4.56
N LYS A 138 15.81 11.74 3.43
CA LYS A 138 16.12 12.54 2.25
C LYS A 138 14.82 12.84 1.50
N GLY A 139 14.23 14.00 1.75
CA GLY A 139 12.97 14.44 1.15
C GLY A 139 11.81 14.41 2.13
N ARG A 140 10.68 15.01 1.74
CA ARG A 140 9.43 14.97 2.51
C ARG A 140 8.57 13.82 2.03
N ILE A 141 7.80 13.23 2.93
CA ILE A 141 6.88 12.13 2.61
C ILE A 141 5.88 12.56 1.53
N ASP A 142 5.36 13.78 1.61
CA ASP A 142 4.39 14.30 0.64
C ASP A 142 4.96 14.31 -0.79
N ASP A 143 6.26 14.61 -0.92
CA ASP A 143 6.95 14.63 -2.21
C ASP A 143 7.28 13.21 -2.68
N LEU A 144 7.71 12.32 -1.78
CA LEU A 144 8.11 10.94 -2.11
C LEU A 144 6.94 10.03 -2.45
N CYS A 145 5.80 10.23 -1.77
CA CYS A 145 4.60 9.41 -1.91
C CYS A 145 3.50 10.14 -2.70
N HIS A 146 3.85 11.23 -3.39
CA HIS A 146 2.97 12.01 -4.27
C HIS A 146 1.65 12.45 -3.63
N ILE A 147 1.71 12.83 -2.35
CA ILE A 147 0.56 13.38 -1.60
C ILE A 147 0.57 14.88 -1.87
N LYS A 148 -0.35 15.36 -2.71
CA LYS A 148 -0.47 16.78 -3.04
C LYS A 148 -1.85 17.30 -2.63
N ALA A 149 -1.87 18.55 -2.20
CA ALA A 149 -3.10 19.32 -2.00
C ALA A 149 -3.79 19.62 -3.34
#